data_AF-A0A945GUQ5-F1
#
_entry.id   AF-A0A945GUQ5-F1
#
_cell.length_a   1.000
_cell.length_b   1.000
_cell.length_c   1.000
_cell.angle_alpha   90.00
_cell.angle_beta   90.00
_cell.angle_gamma   90.00
#
_symmetry.space_group_name_H-M   'P 1'
#
loop_
_entity.id
_entity.type
_entity.pdbx_description
1 polymer ?
#
loop_
_entity_poly.entity_id
_entity_poly.type
_entity_poly.pdbx_seq_one_letter_code
_entity_poly.pdbx_strand_id
1 'polypeptide(L)'
;MLKFKVWIIQKFYRIALFWWKWWSMSYRWLYHRNYSKTLLTGDLTPQEVQENLDLVKWTKDGTRELWDSCGSPHWVQHVINEIKANGNQPEGALDCDDFTSWACAVVDKSYEPRIFSFTWVGRTLDAKGASKHKIQGHAMCLLKQKDLDQIFHVGNWGTSASGNNLRELCIDVMTRASASQAIGWALLDTKLNVIDYG
;
A
#
# COMPACT_ATOMS: atom_id res chain seq x y z
N MET A 1 13.70 -24.15 2.47
CA MET A 1 12.25 -23.80 2.44
C MET A 1 11.98 -22.43 1.81
N LEU A 2 12.69 -21.35 2.17
CA LEU A 2 12.44 -20.00 1.62
C LEU A 2 12.57 -19.91 0.09
N LYS A 3 13.64 -20.46 -0.50
CA LYS A 3 13.83 -20.49 -1.97
C LYS A 3 12.65 -21.11 -2.71
N PHE A 4 12.07 -22.18 -2.17
CA PHE A 4 10.89 -22.83 -2.75
C PHE A 4 9.64 -21.95 -2.64
N LYS A 5 9.42 -21.29 -1.50
CA LYS A 5 8.33 -20.32 -1.33
C LYS A 5 8.45 -19.16 -2.32
N VAL A 6 9.63 -18.60 -2.48
CA VAL A 6 9.91 -17.53 -3.46
C VAL A 6 9.59 -18.01 -4.86
N TRP A 7 10.07 -19.20 -5.25
CA TRP A 7 9.77 -19.77 -6.56
C TRP A 7 8.26 -19.94 -6.81
N ILE A 8 7.50 -20.41 -5.83
CA ILE A 8 6.03 -20.49 -5.94
C ILE A 8 5.44 -19.10 -6.16
N ILE A 9 5.80 -18.11 -5.34
CA ILE A 9 5.25 -16.76 -5.45
C ILE A 9 5.56 -16.17 -6.83
N GLN A 10 6.79 -16.30 -7.31
CA GLN A 10 7.18 -15.80 -8.64
C GLN A 10 6.36 -16.48 -9.75
N LYS A 11 6.18 -17.80 -9.66
CA LYS A 11 5.46 -18.57 -10.69
C LYS A 11 3.94 -18.32 -10.68
N PHE A 12 3.37 -18.02 -9.53
CA PHE A 12 1.93 -17.82 -9.33
C PHE A 12 1.59 -16.37 -8.95
N TYR A 13 2.47 -15.41 -9.24
CA TYR A 13 2.34 -14.02 -8.75
C TYR A 13 1.02 -13.38 -9.18
N ARG A 14 0.69 -13.51 -10.47
CA ARG A 14 -0.60 -13.02 -11.02
C ARG A 14 -1.82 -13.64 -10.35
N ILE A 15 -1.75 -14.93 -10.02
CA ILE A 15 -2.84 -15.63 -9.33
C ILE A 15 -2.98 -15.11 -7.89
N ALA A 16 -1.85 -14.87 -7.22
CA ALA A 16 -1.83 -14.24 -5.91
C ALA A 16 -2.46 -12.83 -5.94
N LEU A 17 -2.15 -12.01 -6.94
CA LEU A 17 -2.75 -10.68 -7.11
C LEU A 17 -4.27 -10.76 -7.35
N PHE A 18 -4.72 -11.71 -8.17
CA PHE A 18 -6.15 -11.91 -8.40
C PHE A 18 -6.88 -12.34 -7.12
N TRP A 19 -6.30 -13.28 -6.38
CA TRP A 19 -6.83 -13.69 -5.08
C TRP A 19 -6.87 -12.52 -4.09
N TRP A 20 -5.79 -11.76 -4.01
CA TRP A 20 -5.69 -10.58 -3.14
C TRP A 20 -6.75 -9.53 -3.46
N LYS A 21 -7.00 -9.25 -4.74
CA LYS A 21 -8.11 -8.39 -5.18
C LYS A 21 -9.45 -8.89 -4.65
N TRP A 22 -9.77 -10.17 -4.90
CA TRP A 22 -11.06 -10.74 -4.49
C TRP A 22 -11.23 -10.66 -2.97
N TRP A 23 -10.20 -11.05 -2.23
CA TRP A 23 -10.19 -10.99 -0.79
C TRP A 23 -10.39 -9.56 -0.28
N SER A 24 -9.65 -8.59 -0.82
CA SER A 24 -9.77 -7.16 -0.48
C SER A 24 -11.19 -6.63 -0.73
N MET A 25 -11.82 -7.02 -1.84
CA MET A 25 -13.21 -6.62 -2.14
C MET A 25 -14.21 -7.23 -1.15
N SER A 26 -14.05 -8.51 -0.80
CA SER A 26 -14.87 -9.15 0.23
C SER A 26 -14.68 -8.50 1.60
N TYR A 27 -13.43 -8.20 1.97
CA TYR A 27 -13.09 -7.52 3.21
C TYR A 27 -13.75 -6.14 3.32
N ARG A 28 -13.61 -5.31 2.28
CA ARG A 28 -14.27 -3.99 2.18
C ARG A 28 -15.78 -4.09 2.39
N TRP A 29 -16.42 -5.10 1.79
CA TRP A 29 -17.86 -5.30 1.95
C TRP A 29 -18.24 -5.78 3.35
N LEU A 30 -17.50 -6.73 3.93
CA LEU A 30 -17.80 -7.27 5.26
C LEU A 30 -17.61 -6.23 6.37
N TYR A 31 -16.51 -5.48 6.32
CA TYR A 31 -16.08 -4.65 7.44
C TYR A 31 -16.20 -3.15 7.19
N HIS A 32 -16.03 -2.68 5.95
CA HIS A 32 -15.97 -1.24 5.67
C HIS A 32 -17.22 -0.69 4.97
N ARG A 33 -18.26 -1.52 4.73
CA ARG A 33 -19.50 -1.07 4.07
C ARG A 33 -20.20 0.09 4.78
N ASN A 34 -20.08 0.16 6.11
CA ASN A 34 -20.73 1.21 6.90
C ASN A 34 -20.12 2.60 6.63
N TYR A 35 -18.89 2.65 6.13
CA TYR A 35 -18.19 3.89 5.78
C TYR A 35 -18.43 4.31 4.33
N SER A 36 -19.22 3.58 3.53
CA SER A 36 -19.43 3.92 2.12
C SER A 36 -20.06 5.29 1.87
N LYS A 37 -20.64 5.91 2.92
CA LYS A 37 -21.23 7.25 2.88
C LYS A 37 -20.25 8.36 3.27
N THR A 38 -19.06 8.01 3.76
CA THR A 38 -18.01 8.99 4.08
C THR A 38 -17.53 9.63 2.78
N LEU A 39 -17.71 10.94 2.65
CA LEU A 39 -17.26 11.68 1.47
C LEU A 39 -15.72 11.70 1.41
N LEU A 40 -15.15 11.28 0.30
CA LEU A 40 -13.72 11.41 0.03
C LEU A 40 -13.40 12.84 -0.38
N THR A 41 -12.44 13.47 0.30
CA THR A 41 -11.94 14.80 -0.10
C THR A 41 -10.99 14.61 -1.27
N GLY A 42 -11.49 14.75 -2.49
CA GLY A 42 -10.71 14.58 -3.73
C GLY A 42 -9.80 15.77 -4.06
N ASP A 43 -9.06 15.62 -5.16
CA ASP A 43 -8.21 16.63 -5.79
C ASP A 43 -7.14 17.23 -4.86
N LEU A 44 -6.62 16.42 -3.94
CA LEU A 44 -5.54 16.81 -3.04
C LEU A 44 -4.19 16.80 -3.75
N THR A 45 -3.32 17.74 -3.38
CA THR A 45 -1.90 17.72 -3.76
C THR A 45 -1.17 16.58 -3.03
N PRO A 46 -0.04 16.08 -3.56
CA PRO A 46 0.75 15.05 -2.88
C PRO A 46 1.19 15.45 -1.47
N GLN A 47 1.47 16.74 -1.25
CA GLN A 47 1.81 17.27 0.07
C GLN A 47 0.63 17.16 1.04
N GLU A 48 -0.57 17.60 0.65
CA GLU A 48 -1.76 17.47 1.49
C GLU A 48 -2.10 16.00 1.77
N VAL A 49 -1.88 15.10 0.81
CA VAL A 49 -2.05 13.66 1.03
C VAL A 49 -1.09 13.17 2.11
N GLN A 50 0.20 13.51 2.03
CA GLN A 50 1.18 13.13 3.04
C GLN A 50 0.84 13.72 4.42
N GLU A 51 0.49 15.01 4.49
CA GLU A 51 0.11 15.68 5.73
C GLU A 51 -1.09 15.00 6.41
N ASN A 52 -2.08 14.53 5.63
CA ASN A 52 -3.19 13.76 6.16
C ASN A 52 -2.77 12.37 6.64
N LEU A 53 -1.88 11.67 5.92
CA LEU A 53 -1.38 10.35 6.31
C LEU A 53 -0.51 10.41 7.57
N ASP A 54 0.25 11.50 7.76
CA ASP A 54 1.11 11.70 8.94
C ASP A 54 0.30 11.87 10.24
N LEU A 55 -0.97 12.28 10.15
CA LEU A 55 -1.89 12.31 11.30
C LEU A 55 -2.25 10.91 11.79
N VAL A 56 -2.18 9.92 10.91
CA VAL A 56 -2.78 8.62 11.10
C VAL A 56 -1.72 7.63 11.57
N LYS A 57 -1.99 6.98 12.71
CA LYS A 57 -1.10 5.97 13.29
C LYS A 57 -1.34 4.63 12.62
N TRP A 58 -0.25 3.97 12.24
CA TRP A 58 -0.31 2.56 11.82
C TRP A 58 -0.80 1.69 12.97
N THR A 59 -1.78 0.83 12.68
CA THR A 59 -2.31 -0.16 13.63
C THR A 59 -2.25 -1.53 12.99
N LYS A 60 -1.64 -2.47 13.73
CA LYS A 60 -1.44 -3.83 13.25
C LYS A 60 -2.75 -4.52 12.90
N ASP A 61 -2.70 -5.31 11.84
CA ASP A 61 -3.75 -6.21 11.40
C ASP A 61 -4.30 -7.04 12.56
N GLY A 62 -5.62 -6.98 12.70
CA GLY A 62 -6.35 -7.81 13.63
C GLY A 62 -6.57 -9.22 13.08
N THR A 63 -7.26 -10.05 13.85
CA THR A 63 -7.72 -11.38 13.38
C THR A 63 -8.68 -11.33 12.20
N ARG A 64 -9.20 -10.15 11.86
CA ARG A 64 -10.15 -9.90 10.76
C ARG A 64 -9.46 -9.73 9.40
N GLU A 65 -8.18 -9.37 9.38
CA GLU A 65 -7.36 -9.14 8.18
C GLU A 65 -6.45 -10.32 7.90
N LEU A 66 -7.01 -11.53 8.02
CA LEU A 66 -6.32 -12.73 7.54
C LEU A 66 -5.93 -12.48 6.08
N TRP A 67 -4.64 -12.58 5.76
CA TRP A 67 -4.09 -12.45 4.40
C TRP A 67 -3.89 -11.03 3.84
N ASP A 68 -3.75 -10.00 4.68
CA ASP A 68 -3.20 -8.68 4.30
C ASP A 68 -4.07 -8.00 3.21
N SER A 69 -5.21 -7.43 3.62
CA SER A 69 -6.25 -6.93 2.70
C SER A 69 -6.18 -5.43 2.48
N CYS A 70 -6.27 -4.98 1.22
CA CYS A 70 -6.38 -3.56 0.92
C CYS A 70 -7.80 -3.06 1.25
N GLY A 71 -7.98 -2.35 2.35
CA GLY A 71 -9.27 -1.86 2.78
C GLY A 71 -9.81 -0.70 1.93
N SER A 72 -10.95 -0.18 2.39
CA SER A 72 -11.71 0.85 1.68
C SER A 72 -11.10 2.25 1.91
N PRO A 73 -10.95 3.08 0.87
CA PRO A 73 -10.49 4.46 1.05
C PRO A 73 -11.42 5.26 1.98
N HIS A 74 -12.71 4.92 2.01
CA HIS A 74 -13.69 5.60 2.87
C HIS A 74 -13.46 5.36 4.37
N TRP A 75 -12.85 4.23 4.74
CA TRP A 75 -12.47 3.96 6.13
C TRP A 75 -11.36 4.91 6.58
N VAL A 76 -10.30 5.02 5.79
CA VAL A 76 -9.18 5.94 6.06
C VAL A 76 -9.66 7.39 6.12
N GLN A 77 -10.53 7.80 5.20
CA GLN A 77 -11.13 9.13 5.23
C GLN A 77 -11.93 9.37 6.52
N HIS A 78 -12.69 8.38 6.98
CA HIS A 78 -13.44 8.48 8.23
C HIS A 78 -12.48 8.64 9.42
N VAL A 79 -11.41 7.84 9.48
CA VAL A 79 -10.34 7.96 10.49
C VAL A 79 -9.75 9.37 10.50
N ILE A 80 -9.37 9.91 9.35
CA ILE A 80 -8.81 11.26 9.22
C ILE A 80 -9.81 12.31 9.73
N ASN A 81 -11.09 12.18 9.37
CA ASN A 81 -12.13 13.10 9.82
C ASN A 81 -12.31 13.06 11.35
N GLU A 82 -12.31 11.88 11.96
CA GLU A 82 -12.39 11.71 13.42
C GLU A 82 -11.17 12.31 14.14
N ILE A 83 -9.96 12.09 13.62
CA ILE A 83 -8.74 12.70 14.18
C ILE A 83 -8.83 14.23 14.09
N LYS A 84 -9.25 14.78 12.96
CA LYS A 84 -9.37 16.23 12.77
C LYS A 84 -10.46 16.86 13.65
N ALA A 85 -11.56 16.15 13.89
CA ALA A 85 -12.67 16.64 14.70
C ALA A 85 -12.37 16.52 16.21
N ASN A 86 -11.83 15.37 16.64
CA ASN A 86 -11.83 14.95 18.03
C ASN A 86 -10.42 14.67 18.59
N GLY A 87 -9.38 14.73 17.75
CA GLY A 87 -7.98 14.42 18.12
C GLY A 87 -7.68 12.94 18.32
N ASN A 88 -8.67 12.05 18.12
CA ASN A 88 -8.56 10.62 18.41
C ASN A 88 -8.74 9.78 17.15
N GLN A 89 -7.85 8.80 16.96
CA GLN A 89 -8.01 7.77 15.94
C GLN A 89 -8.96 6.69 16.46
N PRO A 90 -10.05 6.34 15.74
CA PRO A 90 -10.94 5.26 16.14
C PRO A 90 -10.21 3.91 16.12
N GLU A 91 -10.70 2.96 16.91
CA GLU A 91 -10.16 1.60 16.93
C GLU A 91 -10.40 0.88 15.60
N GLY A 92 -9.38 0.18 15.14
CA GLY A 92 -9.42 -0.60 13.90
C GLY A 92 -8.00 -0.88 13.41
N ALA A 93 -7.88 -1.85 12.53
CA ALA A 93 -6.63 -2.07 11.83
C ALA A 93 -6.51 -1.08 10.66
N LEU A 94 -5.26 -0.71 10.39
CA LEU A 94 -4.93 0.36 9.47
C LEU A 94 -3.47 0.26 9.06
N ASP A 95 -3.26 -0.25 7.86
CA ASP A 95 -1.94 -0.61 7.36
C ASP A 95 -1.54 0.18 6.09
N CYS A 96 -0.41 -0.22 5.50
CA CYS A 96 0.11 0.43 4.29
C CYS A 96 -0.82 0.34 3.07
N ASP A 97 -1.58 -0.75 2.96
CA ASP A 97 -2.43 -1.00 1.81
C ASP A 97 -3.70 -0.16 1.91
N ASP A 98 -4.20 0.07 3.12
CA ASP A 98 -5.25 1.05 3.40
C ASP A 98 -4.85 2.46 3.02
N PHE A 99 -3.71 2.93 3.52
CA PHE A 99 -3.19 4.28 3.24
C PHE A 99 -3.02 4.51 1.74
N THR A 100 -2.47 3.51 1.05
CA THR A 100 -2.29 3.53 -0.40
C THR A 100 -3.62 3.62 -1.13
N SER A 101 -4.63 2.86 -0.71
CA SER A 101 -5.96 2.89 -1.31
C SER A 101 -6.60 4.27 -1.21
N TRP A 102 -6.47 4.93 -0.05
CA TRP A 102 -6.99 6.26 0.19
C TRP A 102 -6.25 7.30 -0.62
N ALA A 103 -4.92 7.31 -0.55
CA ALA A 103 -4.08 8.24 -1.30
C ALA A 103 -4.39 8.21 -2.80
N CYS A 104 -4.51 7.01 -3.40
CA CYS A 104 -4.87 6.88 -4.82
C CYS A 104 -6.27 7.43 -5.12
N ALA A 105 -7.20 7.32 -4.17
CA ALA A 105 -8.58 7.77 -4.33
C ALA A 105 -8.71 9.30 -4.24
N VAL A 106 -7.92 9.97 -3.39
CA VAL A 106 -8.07 11.39 -3.09
C VAL A 106 -7.12 12.32 -3.81
N VAL A 107 -5.94 11.85 -4.20
CA VAL A 107 -4.96 12.69 -4.91
C VAL A 107 -5.51 13.14 -6.26
N ASP A 108 -5.12 14.35 -6.67
CA ASP A 108 -5.41 14.91 -7.99
C ASP A 108 -5.05 13.90 -9.10
N LYS A 109 -6.00 13.67 -10.01
CA LYS A 109 -5.88 12.71 -11.10
C LYS A 109 -4.92 13.15 -12.19
N SER A 110 -4.51 14.41 -12.21
CA SER A 110 -3.42 14.91 -13.06
C SER A 110 -2.08 14.18 -12.79
N TYR A 111 -1.91 13.59 -11.60
CA TYR A 111 -0.75 12.77 -11.23
C TYR A 111 -0.88 11.29 -11.60
N GLU A 112 -1.95 10.89 -12.31
CA GLU A 112 -2.21 9.51 -12.73
C GLU A 112 -2.01 8.45 -11.63
N PRO A 113 -2.66 8.56 -10.46
CA PRO A 113 -2.37 7.69 -9.33
C PRO A 113 -2.59 6.21 -9.63
N ARG A 114 -1.67 5.37 -9.15
CA ARG A 114 -1.72 3.91 -9.23
C ARG A 114 -1.32 3.28 -7.90
N ILE A 115 -1.89 2.12 -7.62
CA ILE A 115 -1.42 1.29 -6.51
C ILE A 115 -0.22 0.51 -7.01
N PHE A 116 0.94 0.74 -6.42
CA PHE A 116 2.16 0.01 -6.70
C PHE A 116 2.46 -0.92 -5.53
N SER A 117 2.38 -2.23 -5.78
CA SER A 117 2.77 -3.26 -4.80
C SER A 117 4.14 -3.79 -5.15
N PHE A 118 5.01 -3.90 -4.15
CA PHE A 118 6.33 -4.51 -4.30
C PHE A 118 6.52 -5.61 -3.28
N THR A 119 7.12 -6.73 -3.70
CA THR A 119 7.37 -7.90 -2.86
C THR A 119 8.85 -8.26 -2.90
N TRP A 120 9.45 -8.49 -1.73
CA TRP A 120 10.88 -8.78 -1.60
C TRP A 120 11.18 -9.75 -0.44
N VAL A 121 12.42 -10.21 -0.35
CA VAL A 121 12.97 -10.93 0.79
C VAL A 121 13.72 -9.94 1.67
N GLY A 122 13.14 -9.61 2.83
CA GLY A 122 13.76 -8.76 3.85
C GLY A 122 14.39 -9.57 4.96
N ARG A 123 15.16 -8.89 5.83
CA ARG A 123 15.61 -9.44 7.11
C ARG A 123 14.69 -8.96 8.22
N THR A 124 14.34 -9.88 9.11
CA THR A 124 13.57 -9.59 10.32
C THR A 124 14.17 -10.37 11.49
N LEU A 125 13.86 -10.00 12.72
CA LEU A 125 14.26 -10.73 13.91
C LEU A 125 13.14 -11.72 14.28
N ASP A 126 13.51 -12.91 14.71
CA ASP A 126 12.56 -13.81 15.37
C ASP A 126 12.32 -13.39 16.83
N ALA A 127 11.44 -14.12 17.53
CA ALA A 127 11.13 -13.85 18.93
C ALA A 127 12.34 -13.99 19.88
N LYS A 128 13.44 -14.60 19.42
CA LYS A 128 14.69 -14.79 20.16
C LYS A 128 15.77 -13.79 19.73
N GLY A 129 15.44 -12.82 18.87
CA GLY A 129 16.38 -11.83 18.34
C GLY A 129 17.31 -12.36 17.25
N ALA A 130 17.10 -13.57 16.72
CA ALA A 130 17.91 -14.10 15.63
C ALA A 130 17.42 -13.57 14.28
N SER A 131 18.37 -13.17 13.42
CA SER A 131 18.05 -12.69 12.07
C SER A 131 17.53 -13.83 11.21
N LYS A 132 16.37 -13.63 10.60
CA LYS A 132 15.76 -14.54 9.62
C LYS A 132 15.34 -13.77 8.37
N HIS A 133 15.41 -14.44 7.24
CA HIS A 133 14.86 -13.92 5.99
C HIS A 133 13.35 -14.19 5.95
N LYS A 134 12.56 -13.16 5.62
CA LYS A 134 11.10 -13.24 5.49
C LYS A 134 10.67 -12.54 4.21
N ILE A 135 9.66 -13.09 3.56
CA ILE A 135 8.98 -12.44 2.45
C ILE A 135 8.18 -11.27 3.02
N GLN A 136 8.35 -10.10 2.43
CA GLN A 136 7.71 -8.85 2.79
C GLN A 136 7.04 -8.29 1.53
N GLY A 137 5.94 -7.58 1.73
CA GLY A 137 5.23 -6.85 0.70
C GLY A 137 4.86 -5.47 1.24
N HIS A 138 4.65 -4.53 0.33
CA HIS A 138 4.17 -3.20 0.66
C HIS A 138 3.49 -2.59 -0.55
N ALA A 139 2.28 -2.06 -0.37
CA ALA A 139 1.64 -1.20 -1.35
C ALA A 139 1.97 0.27 -1.07
N MET A 140 2.10 1.03 -2.16
CA MET A 140 2.37 2.47 -2.16
C MET A 140 1.48 3.15 -3.22
N CYS A 141 1.12 4.42 -3.00
CA CYS A 141 0.46 5.24 -4.02
C CYS A 141 1.53 5.81 -4.94
N LEU A 142 1.65 5.24 -6.14
CA LEU A 142 2.55 5.70 -7.18
C LEU A 142 1.89 6.84 -7.96
N LEU A 143 2.64 7.92 -8.12
CA LEU A 143 2.26 9.12 -8.84
C LEU A 143 3.23 9.35 -10.00
N LYS A 144 2.72 9.91 -11.08
CA LYS A 144 3.48 10.35 -12.23
C LYS A 144 3.33 11.85 -12.38
N GLN A 145 4.44 12.58 -12.40
CA GLN A 145 4.40 14.02 -12.66
C GLN A 145 4.18 14.25 -14.15
N LYS A 146 3.07 14.90 -14.49
CA LYS A 146 2.59 15.10 -15.87
C LYS A 146 3.63 15.68 -16.82
N ASP A 147 4.47 16.59 -16.34
CA ASP A 147 5.39 17.37 -17.18
C ASP A 147 6.82 16.80 -17.24
N LEU A 148 7.20 15.91 -16.32
CA LEU A 148 8.59 15.46 -16.16
C LEU A 148 8.81 13.98 -16.51
N ASP A 149 7.75 13.24 -16.81
CA ASP A 149 7.77 11.76 -16.98
C ASP A 149 8.40 11.02 -15.78
N GLN A 150 8.54 11.73 -14.65
CA GLN A 150 9.10 11.22 -13.41
C GLN A 150 8.01 10.58 -12.56
N ILE A 151 8.38 9.52 -11.86
CA ILE A 151 7.50 8.81 -10.94
C ILE A 151 8.02 8.90 -9.52
N PHE A 152 7.13 8.94 -8.55
CA PHE A 152 7.43 8.93 -7.14
C PHE A 152 6.26 8.30 -6.38
N HIS A 153 6.44 7.96 -5.12
CA HIS A 153 5.35 7.42 -4.31
C HIS A 153 5.07 8.28 -3.08
N VAL A 154 3.82 8.24 -2.62
CA VAL A 154 3.33 8.78 -1.35
C VAL A 154 2.69 7.66 -0.55
N GLY A 155 2.85 7.70 0.78
CA GLY A 155 2.31 6.68 1.68
C GLY A 155 2.79 6.85 3.12
N ASN A 156 2.52 5.86 3.95
CA ASN A 156 2.99 5.84 5.34
C ASN A 156 4.50 5.56 5.50
N TRP A 157 5.20 5.25 4.41
CA TRP A 157 6.66 5.22 4.36
C TRP A 157 7.27 6.58 3.98
N GLY A 158 6.45 7.63 3.97
CA GLY A 158 6.81 8.95 3.49
C GLY A 158 6.80 9.03 1.97
N THR A 159 7.04 10.23 1.46
CA THR A 159 7.17 10.51 0.03
C THR A 159 8.58 10.14 -0.45
N SER A 160 8.68 9.40 -1.55
CA SER A 160 9.97 9.02 -2.12
C SER A 160 10.64 10.18 -2.87
N ALA A 161 11.94 10.03 -3.12
CA ALA A 161 12.56 10.78 -4.21
C ALA A 161 11.90 10.42 -5.56
N SER A 162 11.95 11.36 -6.50
CA SER A 162 11.53 11.11 -7.87
C SER A 162 12.53 10.20 -8.60
N GLY A 163 12.01 9.23 -9.35
CA GLY A 163 12.77 8.33 -10.21
C GLY A 163 12.26 8.38 -11.64
N ASN A 164 13.07 7.91 -12.58
CA ASN A 164 12.72 7.93 -14.00
C ASN A 164 11.89 6.71 -14.42
N ASN A 165 11.85 5.66 -13.61
CA ASN A 165 11.20 4.39 -13.94
C ASN A 165 10.97 3.53 -12.69
N LEU A 166 10.11 2.51 -12.81
CA LEU A 166 9.77 1.60 -11.71
C LEU A 166 10.99 0.86 -11.15
N ARG A 167 12.00 0.60 -11.96
CA ARG A 167 13.21 -0.12 -11.51
C ARG A 167 13.97 0.71 -10.49
N GLU A 168 14.10 2.02 -10.69
CA GLU A 168 14.73 2.93 -9.73
C GLU A 168 13.97 2.93 -8.39
N LEU A 169 12.64 2.98 -8.42
CA LEU A 169 11.81 2.89 -7.21
C LEU A 169 11.96 1.53 -6.51
N CYS A 170 11.97 0.42 -7.25
CA CYS A 170 12.24 -0.90 -6.68
C CYS A 170 13.62 -0.94 -6.00
N ILE A 171 14.66 -0.35 -6.60
CA ILE A 171 16.00 -0.29 -6.02
C ILE A 171 16.02 0.55 -4.74
N ASP A 172 15.31 1.68 -4.72
CA ASP A 172 15.16 2.49 -3.50
C ASP A 172 14.53 1.69 -2.36
N VAL A 173 13.40 1.02 -2.62
CA VAL A 173 12.74 0.16 -1.63
C VAL A 173 13.65 -0.95 -1.15
N MET A 174 14.34 -1.65 -2.07
CA MET A 174 15.29 -2.70 -1.74
C MET A 174 16.40 -2.20 -0.81
N THR A 175 16.91 -1.00 -1.07
CA THR A 175 17.98 -0.36 -0.28
C THR A 175 17.47 0.01 1.10
N ARG A 176 16.35 0.74 1.19
CA ARG A 176 15.73 1.16 2.45
C ARG A 176 15.34 -0.03 3.33
N ALA A 177 14.83 -1.10 2.73
CA ALA A 177 14.42 -2.31 3.45
C ALA A 177 15.58 -3.28 3.75
N SER A 178 16.81 -2.96 3.33
CA SER A 178 17.96 -3.89 3.42
C SER A 178 17.62 -5.28 2.86
N ALA A 179 16.90 -5.29 1.74
CA ALA A 179 16.35 -6.48 1.13
C ALA A 179 17.43 -7.27 0.38
N SER A 180 17.39 -8.60 0.46
CA SER A 180 18.37 -9.47 -0.18
C SER A 180 17.95 -9.94 -1.57
N GLN A 181 16.66 -9.90 -1.89
CA GLN A 181 16.13 -10.34 -3.17
C GLN A 181 14.78 -9.69 -3.49
N ALA A 182 14.61 -9.15 -4.70
CA ALA A 182 13.31 -8.78 -5.23
C ALA A 182 12.53 -10.03 -5.68
N ILE A 183 11.24 -10.08 -5.39
CA ILE A 183 10.36 -11.21 -5.76
C ILE A 183 9.50 -10.83 -6.96
N GLY A 184 8.82 -9.68 -6.88
CA GLY A 184 7.97 -9.17 -7.96
C GLY A 184 7.34 -7.83 -7.61
N TRP A 185 6.72 -7.20 -8.60
CA TRP A 185 5.99 -5.94 -8.47
C TRP A 185 4.69 -5.98 -9.26
N ALA A 186 3.73 -5.14 -8.88
CA ALA A 186 2.46 -4.99 -9.58
C ALA A 186 2.01 -3.53 -9.59
N LEU A 187 1.45 -3.10 -10.72
CA LEU A 187 0.68 -1.87 -10.85
C LEU A 187 -0.80 -2.22 -10.92
N LEU A 188 -1.60 -1.57 -10.09
CA LEU A 188 -3.04 -1.73 -10.05
C LEU A 188 -3.75 -0.38 -10.15
N ASP A 189 -4.97 -0.40 -10.69
CA ASP A 189 -5.86 0.75 -10.61
C ASP A 189 -6.51 0.89 -9.22
N THR A 190 -7.29 1.96 -9.00
CA THR A 190 -8.01 2.21 -7.74
C THR A 190 -9.08 1.17 -7.41
N LYS A 191 -9.45 0.31 -8.37
CA LYS A 191 -10.37 -0.83 -8.22
C LYS A 191 -9.62 -2.16 -8.06
N LEU A 192 -8.31 -2.11 -7.82
CA LEU A 192 -7.42 -3.26 -7.66
C LEU A 192 -7.33 -4.15 -8.91
N ASN A 193 -7.65 -3.63 -10.11
CA ASN A 193 -7.38 -4.35 -11.35
C ASN A 193 -5.89 -4.27 -11.67
N VAL A 194 -5.27 -5.41 -11.98
CA VAL A 194 -3.87 -5.46 -12.41
C VAL A 194 -3.75 -4.81 -13.78
N ILE A 195 -2.91 -3.78 -13.87
CA ILE A 195 -2.53 -3.09 -15.11
C ILE A 195 -1.28 -3.73 -15.67
N ASP A 196 -0.26 -3.91 -14.84
CA ASP A 196 1.02 -4.50 -15.20
C ASP A 196 1.67 -5.18 -13.99
N TYR A 197 2.60 -6.10 -14.23
CA TYR A 197 3.34 -6.80 -13.17
C TYR A 197 4.63 -7.42 -13.73
N GLY A 198 5.62 -7.63 -12.86
CA GLY A 198 6.89 -8.27 -13.23
C GLY A 198 7.68 -8.81 -12.06
#